data_AF-A0A539EDZ5-F1
#
_entry.id   AF-A0A539EDZ5-F1
#
_cell.length_a   1.000
_cell.length_b   1.000
_cell.length_c   1.000
_cell.angle_alpha   90.00
_cell.angle_beta   90.00
_cell.angle_gamma   90.00
#
_symmetry.space_group_name_H-M   'P 1'
#
loop_
_entity.id
_entity.type
_entity.pdbx_description
1 polymer ?
#
loop_
_entity_poly.entity_id
_entity_poly.type
_entity_poly.pdbx_seq_one_letter_code
_entity_poly.pdbx_strand_id
1 'polypeptide(L)'
;MEIHLADNGHGTHVAGIAAGYRIGGQEGLDGVAPGARLLSLKIGNNALSGGATTKESVKKAVEWAIEWAGERGWPIVFNMSYGIESDREGTSDIEKLVDDLLLEHPRAVFVTSNGNNGPGLSTTGTPGTARYGISAGNMVSDEAGPALGGQGVRRDLEEATTLVKQREAGERL
;
A
#
# COMPACT_ATOMS: atom_id res chain seq x y z
N MET A 1 -25.94 -2.83 -1.18
CA MET A 1 -25.35 -3.41 0.04
C MET A 1 -24.61 -4.65 -0.39
N GLU A 2 -23.28 -4.59 -0.40
CA GLU A 2 -22.41 -5.71 -0.77
C GLU A 2 -21.78 -6.24 0.53
N ILE A 3 -21.85 -7.54 0.75
CA ILE A 3 -21.28 -8.19 1.94
C ILE A 3 -19.88 -8.66 1.57
N HIS A 4 -18.85 -8.13 2.22
CA HIS A 4 -17.47 -8.53 2.00
C HIS A 4 -16.94 -9.32 3.18
N LEU A 5 -16.47 -10.54 2.93
CA LEU A 5 -15.81 -11.39 3.91
C LEU A 5 -14.28 -11.35 3.70
N ALA A 6 -13.54 -11.31 4.81
CA ALA A 6 -12.10 -11.56 4.81
C ALA A 6 -11.87 -13.08 4.72
N ASP A 7 -11.79 -13.57 3.49
CA ASP A 7 -11.59 -14.98 3.10
C ASP A 7 -10.10 -15.30 2.83
N ASN A 8 -9.19 -14.37 3.15
CA ASN A 8 -7.74 -14.53 3.16
C ASN A 8 -7.15 -13.74 4.35
N GLY A 9 -6.15 -14.29 5.03
CA GLY A 9 -5.49 -13.66 6.18
C GLY A 9 -4.58 -12.46 5.84
N HIS A 10 -4.23 -12.24 4.57
CA HIS A 10 -3.31 -11.20 4.12
C HIS A 10 -3.76 -9.79 4.57
N GLY A 11 -5.00 -9.41 4.28
CA GLY A 11 -5.53 -8.09 4.66
C GLY A 11 -5.55 -7.87 6.18
N THR A 12 -5.90 -8.91 6.94
CA THR A 12 -5.87 -8.88 8.41
C THR A 12 -4.46 -8.73 8.96
N HIS A 13 -3.48 -9.42 8.37
CA HIS A 13 -2.08 -9.32 8.77
C HIS A 13 -1.54 -7.91 8.51
N VAL A 14 -1.81 -7.34 7.33
CA VAL A 14 -1.46 -5.96 6.96
C VAL A 14 -2.09 -4.95 7.92
N ALA A 15 -3.39 -5.10 8.22
CA ALA A 15 -4.10 -4.25 9.16
C ALA A 15 -3.53 -4.34 10.59
N GLY A 16 -3.11 -5.53 11.01
CA GLY A 16 -2.44 -5.76 12.28
C GLY A 16 -1.10 -5.01 12.38
N ILE A 17 -0.26 -5.08 11.35
CA ILE A 17 1.01 -4.33 11.30
C ILE A 17 0.75 -2.82 11.36
N ALA A 18 -0.26 -2.33 10.63
CA ALA A 18 -0.53 -0.90 10.56
C ALA A 18 -1.12 -0.33 11.86
N ALA A 19 -2.15 -0.98 12.41
CA ALA A 19 -2.97 -0.41 13.50
C ALA A 19 -3.50 -1.45 14.49
N GLY A 20 -2.91 -2.65 14.55
CA GLY A 20 -3.26 -3.65 15.55
C GLY A 20 -3.02 -3.13 16.97
N TYR A 21 -3.82 -3.59 17.92
CA TYR A 21 -3.64 -3.30 19.33
C TYR A 21 -3.75 -4.60 20.14
N ARG A 22 -2.74 -4.87 20.96
CA ARG A 22 -2.62 -6.07 21.79
C ARG A 22 -2.95 -7.34 21.02
N ILE A 23 -2.28 -7.54 19.88
CA ILE A 23 -2.57 -8.64 18.96
C ILE A 23 -2.46 -9.97 19.71
N GLY A 24 -3.51 -10.79 19.65
CA GLY A 24 -3.58 -12.04 20.40
C GLY A 24 -3.60 -11.88 21.94
N GLY A 25 -3.97 -10.70 22.45
CA GLY A 25 -3.99 -10.38 23.87
C GLY A 25 -2.63 -10.04 24.49
N GLN A 26 -1.56 -10.08 23.68
CA GLN A 26 -0.20 -9.88 24.15
C GLN A 26 0.08 -8.39 24.39
N GLU A 27 0.67 -8.08 25.54
CA GLU A 27 1.09 -6.73 25.88
C GLU A 27 2.30 -6.30 25.04
N GLY A 28 2.24 -5.09 24.48
CA GLY A 28 3.31 -4.55 23.63
C GLY A 28 3.36 -5.09 22.20
N LEU A 29 2.52 -6.07 21.84
CA LEU A 29 2.40 -6.54 20.46
C LEU A 29 1.36 -5.70 19.70
N ASP A 30 1.79 -4.50 19.34
CA ASP A 30 0.99 -3.46 18.72
C ASP A 30 1.47 -3.17 17.28
N GLY A 31 0.56 -2.65 16.45
CA GLY A 31 0.90 -2.09 15.15
C GLY A 31 1.58 -0.73 15.27
N VAL A 32 1.98 -0.16 14.13
CA VAL A 32 2.68 1.14 14.09
C VAL A 32 1.82 2.28 14.65
N ALA A 33 0.50 2.26 14.40
CA ALA A 33 -0.45 3.28 14.86
C ALA A 33 -1.72 2.65 15.48
N PRO A 34 -1.66 2.10 16.70
CA PRO A 34 -2.77 1.33 17.30
C PRO A 34 -4.06 2.14 17.54
N GLY A 35 -3.95 3.47 17.60
CA GLY A 35 -5.10 4.38 17.73
C GLY A 35 -5.79 4.74 16.40
N ALA A 36 -5.23 4.31 15.27
CA ALA A 36 -5.82 4.58 13.96
C ALA A 36 -7.08 3.73 13.74
N ARG A 37 -8.04 4.29 13.00
CA ARG A 37 -9.24 3.57 12.58
C ARG A 37 -8.99 2.91 11.23
N LEU A 38 -9.41 1.65 11.11
CA LEU A 38 -9.23 0.86 9.90
C LEU A 38 -10.50 0.90 9.03
N LEU A 39 -10.33 1.18 7.74
CA LEU A 39 -11.32 0.95 6.70
C LEU A 39 -10.85 -0.25 5.87
N SER A 40 -11.62 -1.32 5.87
CA SER A 40 -11.32 -2.51 5.05
C SER A 40 -12.00 -2.40 3.70
N LEU A 41 -11.21 -2.22 2.64
CA LEU A 41 -11.68 -2.09 1.26
C LEU A 41 -11.20 -3.30 0.46
N LYS A 42 -12.08 -4.26 0.22
CA LYS A 42 -11.75 -5.48 -0.52
C LYS A 42 -11.79 -5.19 -2.03
N ILE A 43 -10.64 -5.20 -2.67
CA ILE A 43 -10.49 -4.93 -4.12
C ILE A 43 -10.41 -6.20 -4.98
N GLY A 44 -10.10 -7.34 -4.37
CA GLY A 44 -9.92 -8.62 -5.06
C GLY A 44 -11.07 -9.59 -4.78
N ASN A 45 -11.40 -10.42 -5.78
CA ASN A 45 -12.37 -11.50 -5.64
C ASN A 45 -11.66 -12.86 -5.53
N ASN A 46 -11.67 -13.44 -4.33
CA ASN A 46 -11.03 -14.74 -4.06
C ASN A 46 -11.85 -15.94 -4.55
N ALA A 47 -13.06 -15.74 -5.09
CA ALA A 47 -13.74 -16.77 -5.88
C ALA A 47 -13.05 -16.99 -7.26
N LEU A 48 -12.22 -16.04 -7.68
CA LEU A 48 -11.40 -16.14 -8.88
C LEU A 48 -9.95 -16.46 -8.50
N SER A 49 -9.25 -17.19 -9.38
CA SER A 49 -7.85 -17.57 -9.16
C SER A 49 -6.99 -16.35 -8.84
N GLY A 50 -6.14 -16.46 -7.82
CA GLY A 50 -5.22 -15.40 -7.41
C GLY A 50 -5.87 -14.17 -6.77
N GLY A 51 -7.17 -14.21 -6.43
CA GLY A 51 -7.84 -13.05 -5.83
C GLY A 51 -7.99 -11.90 -6.82
N ALA A 52 -8.55 -12.20 -7.99
CA ALA A 52 -8.54 -11.32 -9.14
C ALA A 52 -8.99 -9.89 -8.78
N THR A 53 -8.10 -8.95 -9.05
CA THR A 53 -8.29 -7.52 -8.83
C THR A 53 -8.37 -6.82 -10.17
N THR A 54 -9.14 -5.73 -10.25
CA THR A 54 -9.30 -4.94 -11.47
C THR A 54 -8.94 -3.49 -11.19
N LYS A 55 -8.55 -2.74 -12.22
CA LYS A 55 -8.40 -1.28 -12.11
C LYS A 55 -9.65 -0.63 -11.50
N GLU A 56 -10.83 -1.08 -11.95
CA GLU A 56 -12.11 -0.52 -11.53
C GLU A 56 -12.41 -0.78 -10.05
N SER A 57 -12.05 -1.97 -9.52
CA SER A 57 -12.24 -2.26 -8.11
C SER A 57 -11.34 -1.42 -7.21
N VAL A 58 -10.11 -1.14 -7.64
CA VAL A 58 -9.22 -0.20 -6.92
C VAL A 58 -9.76 1.22 -6.99
N LYS A 59 -10.16 1.68 -8.18
CA LYS A 59 -10.73 3.01 -8.38
C LYS A 59 -11.91 3.27 -7.45
N LYS A 60 -12.91 2.39 -7.49
CA LYS A 60 -14.10 2.51 -6.64
C LYS A 60 -13.77 2.51 -5.15
N ALA A 61 -12.82 1.70 -4.72
CA ALA A 61 -12.39 1.65 -3.33
C ALA A 61 -11.75 2.98 -2.88
N VAL A 62 -10.83 3.52 -3.68
CA VAL A 62 -10.14 4.77 -3.34
C VAL A 62 -11.10 5.96 -3.38
N GLU A 63 -11.90 6.10 -4.44
CA GLU A 63 -12.88 7.19 -4.58
C GLU A 63 -13.89 7.19 -3.41
N TRP A 64 -14.47 6.02 -3.10
CA TRP A 64 -15.43 5.90 -2.00
C TRP A 64 -14.82 6.30 -0.65
N ALA A 65 -13.58 5.90 -0.39
CA ALA A 65 -12.94 6.17 0.88
C ALA A 65 -12.51 7.64 1.03
N ILE A 66 -12.08 8.27 -0.06
CA ILE A 66 -11.82 9.71 -0.10
C ILE A 66 -13.10 10.49 0.17
N GLU A 67 -14.21 10.14 -0.50
CA GLU A 67 -15.51 10.78 -0.27
C GLU A 67 -15.95 10.62 1.19
N TRP A 68 -15.93 9.38 1.70
CA TRP A 68 -16.32 9.07 3.07
C TRP A 68 -15.49 9.84 4.11
N ALA A 69 -14.18 9.97 3.91
CA ALA A 69 -13.29 10.72 4.79
C ALA A 69 -13.48 12.24 4.63
N GLY A 70 -13.74 12.69 3.40
CA GLY A 70 -14.03 14.08 3.05
C GLY A 70 -15.26 14.62 3.76
N GLU A 71 -16.38 13.88 3.71
CA GLU A 71 -17.62 14.19 4.45
C GLU A 71 -17.40 14.39 5.96
N ARG A 72 -16.40 13.71 6.52
CA ARG A 72 -16.06 13.73 7.95
C ARG A 72 -14.96 14.72 8.29
N GLY A 73 -14.36 15.36 7.29
CA GLY A 73 -13.19 16.20 7.49
C GLY A 73 -12.01 15.43 8.09
N TRP A 74 -11.84 14.15 7.76
CA TRP A 74 -10.73 13.31 8.25
C TRP A 74 -9.64 13.14 7.18
N PRO A 75 -8.35 13.05 7.57
CA PRO A 75 -7.31 12.60 6.64
C PRO A 75 -7.46 11.09 6.39
N ILE A 76 -6.93 10.63 5.26
CA ILE A 76 -6.96 9.20 4.92
C ILE A 76 -5.58 8.73 4.44
N VAL A 77 -5.19 7.53 4.88
CA VAL A 77 -3.98 6.85 4.42
C VAL A 77 -4.41 5.52 3.81
N PHE A 78 -4.07 5.32 2.55
CA PHE A 78 -4.25 4.06 1.85
C PHE A 78 -3.01 3.21 2.01
N ASN A 79 -3.20 1.92 2.29
CA ASN A 79 -2.14 0.94 2.21
C ASN A 79 -2.57 -0.19 1.26
N MET A 80 -1.98 -0.22 0.08
CA MET A 80 -2.19 -1.22 -0.95
C MET A 80 -0.96 -2.13 -1.05
N SER A 81 -0.87 -3.10 -0.14
CA SER A 81 0.12 -4.19 -0.19
C SER A 81 -0.28 -5.22 -1.26
N TYR A 82 -0.54 -4.76 -2.47
CA TYR A 82 -0.91 -5.56 -3.62
C TYR A 82 -0.45 -4.83 -4.87
N GLY A 83 0.01 -5.58 -5.86
CA GLY A 83 0.41 -5.05 -7.15
C GLY A 83 0.61 -6.18 -8.13
N ILE A 84 0.76 -5.81 -9.40
CA ILE A 84 1.13 -6.73 -10.48
C ILE A 84 2.38 -6.20 -11.17
N GLU A 85 2.96 -7.00 -12.06
CA GLU A 85 4.07 -6.58 -12.90
C GLU A 85 3.69 -5.35 -13.73
N SER A 86 4.64 -4.42 -13.87
CA SER A 86 4.50 -3.26 -14.75
C SER A 86 5.17 -3.56 -16.08
N ASP A 87 4.48 -3.33 -17.19
CA ASP A 87 5.09 -3.37 -18.53
C ASP A 87 6.05 -2.18 -18.72
N ARG A 88 5.63 -0.99 -18.26
CA ARG A 88 6.43 0.23 -18.27
C ARG A 88 6.09 1.12 -17.08
N GLU A 89 7.10 1.36 -16.25
CA GLU A 89 7.04 2.17 -15.04
C GLU A 89 6.39 3.55 -15.28
N GLY A 90 5.47 3.92 -14.39
CA GLY A 90 4.78 5.21 -14.32
C GLY A 90 3.75 5.42 -15.41
N THR A 91 3.45 4.41 -16.23
CA THR A 91 2.55 4.57 -17.38
C THR A 91 1.27 3.77 -17.30
N SER A 92 1.12 2.92 -16.28
CA SER A 92 -0.09 2.14 -16.11
C SER A 92 -1.26 3.04 -15.70
N ASP A 93 -2.44 2.56 -16.06
CA ASP A 93 -3.70 3.25 -15.84
C ASP A 93 -4.08 3.43 -14.37
N ILE A 94 -3.59 2.55 -13.49
CA ILE A 94 -3.82 2.62 -12.05
C ILE A 94 -2.83 3.60 -11.38
N GLU A 95 -1.62 3.75 -11.92
CA GLU A 95 -0.64 4.73 -11.43
C GLU A 95 -1.11 6.16 -11.71
N LYS A 96 -1.56 6.41 -12.96
CA LYS A 96 -2.16 7.71 -13.32
C LYS A 96 -3.36 8.03 -12.43
N LEU A 97 -4.21 7.05 -12.18
CA LEU A 97 -5.36 7.20 -11.29
C LEU A 97 -4.93 7.59 -9.87
N VAL A 98 -3.92 6.92 -9.30
CA VAL A 98 -3.39 7.27 -7.98
C VAL A 98 -2.80 8.68 -7.99
N ASP A 99 -2.04 9.03 -9.01
CA ASP A 99 -1.43 10.35 -9.14
C ASP A 99 -2.47 11.47 -9.23
N ASP A 100 -3.49 11.30 -10.08
CA ASP A 100 -4.59 12.26 -10.24
C ASP A 100 -5.37 12.42 -8.92
N LEU A 101 -5.73 11.32 -8.25
CA LEU A 101 -6.47 11.36 -6.99
C LEU A 101 -5.67 12.03 -5.87
N LEU A 102 -4.36 11.80 -5.78
CA LEU A 102 -3.53 12.43 -4.76
C LEU A 102 -3.34 13.93 -4.99
N LEU A 103 -3.30 14.37 -6.25
CA LEU A 103 -3.27 15.80 -6.60
C LEU A 103 -4.58 16.50 -6.23
N GLU A 104 -5.72 15.86 -6.46
CA GLU A 104 -7.05 16.40 -6.15
C GLU A 104 -7.34 16.40 -4.64
N HIS A 105 -6.75 15.47 -3.89
CA HIS A 105 -7.05 15.24 -2.48
C HIS A 105 -5.81 15.34 -1.58
N PRO A 106 -5.38 16.56 -1.18
CA PRO A 106 -4.12 16.78 -0.45
C PRO A 106 -4.10 16.23 0.99
N ARG A 107 -5.22 15.64 1.46
CA ARG A 107 -5.36 14.98 2.77
C ARG A 107 -5.35 13.45 2.65
N ALA A 108 -5.18 12.93 1.43
CA ALA A 108 -4.97 11.53 1.15
C ALA A 108 -3.47 11.25 0.99
N VAL A 109 -3.03 10.11 1.52
CA VAL A 109 -1.69 9.55 1.28
C VAL A 109 -1.87 8.14 0.75
N PHE A 110 -1.12 7.76 -0.29
CA PHE A 110 -1.18 6.41 -0.85
C PHE A 110 0.15 5.70 -0.65
N VAL A 111 0.14 4.59 0.08
CA VAL A 111 1.29 3.71 0.31
C VAL A 111 1.04 2.38 -0.40
N THR A 112 2.04 1.87 -1.10
CA THR A 112 1.98 0.58 -1.78
C THR A 112 3.29 -0.18 -1.64
N SER A 113 3.25 -1.50 -1.81
CA SER A 113 4.46 -2.32 -1.86
C SER A 113 5.21 -2.12 -3.18
N ASN A 114 6.54 -2.07 -3.13
CA ASN A 114 7.38 -2.03 -4.33
C ASN A 114 7.25 -3.30 -5.19
N GLY A 115 6.76 -4.39 -4.61
CA GLY A 115 6.61 -5.70 -5.25
C GLY A 115 7.71 -6.66 -4.81
N ASN A 116 7.52 -7.95 -5.14
CA ASN A 116 8.41 -9.05 -4.72
C ASN A 116 9.06 -9.76 -5.93
N ASN A 117 9.13 -9.07 -7.08
CA ASN A 117 9.60 -9.64 -8.36
C ASN A 117 11.11 -9.42 -8.58
N GLY A 118 11.84 -9.00 -7.54
CA GLY A 118 13.30 -8.88 -7.56
C GLY A 118 14.01 -10.22 -7.80
N PRO A 119 15.36 -10.24 -7.85
CA PRO A 119 16.28 -9.17 -7.44
C PRO A 119 16.81 -8.32 -8.61
N GLY A 120 16.17 -8.37 -9.79
CA GLY A 120 16.56 -7.52 -10.93
C GLY A 120 16.30 -6.04 -10.66
N LEU A 121 17.10 -5.17 -11.29
CA LEU A 121 16.80 -3.73 -11.35
C LEU A 121 15.50 -3.50 -12.12
N SER A 122 14.77 -2.43 -11.79
CA SER A 122 13.50 -2.08 -12.44
C SER A 122 12.48 -3.22 -12.40
N THR A 123 12.35 -3.87 -11.25
CA THR A 123 11.32 -4.91 -11.02
C THR A 123 10.12 -4.39 -10.22
N THR A 124 10.04 -3.07 -10.00
CA THR A 124 8.92 -2.43 -9.31
C THR A 124 7.61 -2.66 -10.07
N GLY A 125 6.62 -3.19 -9.35
CA GLY A 125 5.29 -3.44 -9.89
C GLY A 125 4.41 -2.20 -9.93
N THR A 126 3.26 -2.30 -10.57
CA THR A 126 2.19 -1.32 -10.48
C THR A 126 1.27 -1.64 -9.29
N PRO A 127 0.86 -0.65 -8.45
CA PRO A 127 1.01 0.80 -8.63
C PRO A 127 2.26 1.42 -8.00
N GLY A 128 3.29 0.62 -7.68
CA GLY A 128 4.53 1.05 -7.01
C GLY A 128 5.32 2.14 -7.72
N THR A 129 5.09 2.37 -9.02
CA THR A 129 5.77 3.43 -9.77
C THR A 129 4.93 4.71 -9.99
N ALA A 130 3.81 4.85 -9.27
CA ALA A 130 3.05 6.11 -9.21
C ALA A 130 3.92 7.24 -8.64
N ARG A 131 3.86 8.43 -9.25
CA ARG A 131 4.76 9.56 -8.93
C ARG A 131 4.54 10.14 -7.54
N TYR A 132 3.29 10.25 -7.11
CA TYR A 132 2.92 10.86 -5.83
C TYR A 132 2.66 9.84 -4.73
N GLY A 133 2.64 8.54 -5.08
CA GLY A 133 2.54 7.45 -4.13
C GLY A 133 3.86 7.20 -3.39
N ILE A 134 3.77 6.57 -2.22
CA ILE A 134 4.91 6.06 -1.47
C ILE A 134 5.04 4.57 -1.78
N SER A 135 6.11 4.20 -2.47
CA SER A 135 6.48 2.80 -2.69
C SER A 135 7.40 2.32 -1.57
N ALA A 136 7.04 1.21 -0.93
CA ALA A 136 7.78 0.61 0.16
C ALA A 136 8.36 -0.76 -0.26
N GLY A 137 9.68 -0.88 -0.30
CA GLY A 137 10.36 -2.17 -0.42
C GLY A 137 10.51 -2.87 0.94
N ASN A 138 11.06 -4.07 0.92
CA ASN A 138 11.32 -4.85 2.13
C ASN A 138 12.83 -4.96 2.41
N MET A 139 13.15 -5.15 3.68
CA MET A 139 14.49 -5.44 4.16
C MET A 139 14.36 -6.40 5.33
N VAL A 140 15.25 -7.39 5.36
CA VAL A 140 15.32 -8.36 6.45
C VAL A 140 16.54 -8.02 7.28
N SER A 141 16.35 -7.77 8.58
CA SER A 141 17.47 -7.53 9.49
C SER A 141 18.31 -8.78 9.65
N ASP A 142 19.59 -8.61 9.98
CA ASP A 142 20.50 -9.73 10.22
C ASP A 142 20.02 -10.65 11.36
N GLU A 143 19.29 -10.09 12.33
CA GLU A 143 18.68 -10.84 13.44
C GLU A 143 17.47 -11.67 13.00
N ALA A 144 16.65 -11.14 12.09
CA ALA A 144 15.45 -11.82 11.59
C ALA A 144 15.75 -12.82 10.46
N GLY A 145 16.84 -12.61 9.72
CA GLY A 145 17.25 -13.44 8.57
C GLY A 145 17.28 -14.95 8.84
N PRO A 146 17.89 -15.43 9.95
CA PRO A 146 17.92 -16.85 10.28
C PRO A 146 16.52 -17.46 10.49
N ALA A 147 15.61 -16.72 11.11
CA ALA A 147 14.23 -17.18 11.37
C ALA A 147 13.38 -17.27 10.09
N LEU A 148 13.73 -16.49 9.07
CA LEU A 148 13.06 -16.47 7.76
C LEU A 148 13.77 -17.35 6.70
N GLY A 149 14.64 -18.27 7.14
CA GLY A 149 15.30 -19.23 6.24
C GLY A 149 16.48 -18.67 5.45
N GLY A 150 17.11 -17.59 5.93
CA GLY A 150 18.34 -17.06 5.34
C GLY A 150 18.14 -16.27 4.05
N GLN A 151 16.91 -15.83 3.73
CA GLN A 151 16.65 -14.87 2.66
C GLN A 151 17.15 -13.49 3.07
N GLY A 152 18.48 -13.30 2.97
CA GLY A 152 19.12 -12.01 3.14
C GLY A 152 18.75 -11.10 1.98
N VAL A 153 17.67 -10.33 2.12
CA VAL A 153 17.34 -9.19 1.26
C VAL A 153 18.32 -8.04 1.59
N ARG A 154 19.62 -8.27 1.35
CA ARG A 154 20.66 -7.25 1.54
C ARG A 154 20.77 -6.28 0.38
N ARG A 155 19.92 -6.39 -0.65
CA ARG A 155 20.10 -5.68 -1.94
C ARG A 155 18.92 -4.86 -2.46
N ASP A 156 17.72 -4.97 -1.89
CA ASP A 156 16.57 -4.18 -2.36
C ASP A 156 16.57 -2.73 -1.79
N LEU A 157 17.64 -2.36 -1.07
CA LEU A 157 17.84 -1.05 -0.46
C LEU A 157 17.97 0.10 -1.45
N GLU A 158 18.28 -0.14 -2.74
CA GLU A 158 18.47 0.94 -3.71
C GLU A 158 17.18 1.42 -4.39
N GLU A 159 16.08 0.65 -4.36
CA GLU A 159 14.82 1.05 -5.03
C GLU A 159 13.66 1.33 -4.04
N ALA A 160 13.81 0.99 -2.76
CA ALA A 160 12.73 0.98 -1.76
C ALA A 160 12.37 2.34 -1.11
N THR A 161 12.82 3.48 -1.64
CA THR A 161 12.47 4.78 -1.04
C THR A 161 12.17 5.82 -2.11
N THR A 162 10.91 5.92 -2.51
CA THR A 162 10.40 7.21 -3.00
C THR A 162 10.38 8.15 -1.80
N LEU A 163 11.51 8.84 -1.58
CA LEU A 163 11.56 10.04 -0.76
C LEU A 163 10.41 10.94 -1.22
N VAL A 164 9.59 11.41 -0.28
CA VAL A 164 8.63 12.50 -0.50
C VAL A 164 9.43 13.73 -0.96
N LYS A 165 9.72 13.81 -2.26
CA LYS A 165 10.30 14.99 -2.91
C LYS A 165 9.17 15.69 -3.63
N GLN A 166 9.01 16.96 -3.27
CA GLN A 166 8.21 18.01 -3.92
C GLN A 166 6.86 18.34 -3.24
N ARG A 167 6.93 18.80 -1.99
CA ARG A 167 6.04 19.88 -1.50
C ARG A 167 6.78 21.22 -1.43
N GLU A 168 7.69 21.48 -2.38
CA GLU A 168 8.44 22.75 -2.53
C GLU A 168 8.32 23.36 -3.95
N ALA A 169 7.20 23.14 -4.63
CA ALA A 169 6.85 23.89 -5.84
C ALA A 169 5.56 24.68 -5.59
N GLY A 170 5.68 25.78 -4.84
CA GLY A 170 4.53 26.63 -4.49
C GLY A 170 4.83 27.95 -3.79
N GLU A 171 6.09 28.30 -3.55
CA GLU A 171 6.47 29.66 -3.11
C GLU A 171 7.66 30.16 -3.94
N ARG A 172 7.34 30.76 -5.10
CA ARG A 172 8.05 31.81 -5.84
C ARG A 172 7.75 31.69 -7.33
N LEU A 173 6.70 32.39 -7.77
CA LEU A 173 6.73 33.54 -8.70
C LEU A 173 5.29 33.93 -9.05
#